data_AF-K9CI05-F1
#
_entry.id   AF-K9CI05-F1
#
_cell.length_a   1.000
_cell.length_b   1.000
_cell.length_c   1.000
_cell.angle_alpha   90.00
_cell.angle_beta   90.00
_cell.angle_gamma   90.00
#
_symmetry.space_group_name_H-M   'P 1'
#
loop_
_entity.id
_entity.type
_entity.pdbx_description
1 polymer ?
#
loop_
_entity_poly.entity_id
_entity_poly.type
_entity_poly.pdbx_seq_one_letter_code
_entity_poly.pdbx_strand_id
1 'polypeptide(L)'
;MSNRQKIIAGMAGLCALFFGFVAVRIGAQPNDTSVKLVQISKENNAQIGKEAYKEAYPLQYNSFMKNNDESPSPTGYGGSMEGNSHLEHQPEMVENFKGYKFAIQYDDDRGHTYAGYDLLHSKRLPGQKGSCIVCKGSYMYDVCFKEDGWAFASKPFPEVAENIADDQWFGCSSCHDPDTMELRVYQQGFIESMAKRGIDVNAASHNEMRAYVCAQCHTEYYFTAEDGRVAHPYENGFDAEDEYRYYQSGQAGGFKRDWVHADSKAQMLKAQHPDFESWATSVHADAGVTCVDCHMPYMRDGGKKYTSHWMTSPLKTTKESCLKCHDESEETLVARVKTIHDNTFRLQRIAGQTVAKAHLTIKAAMDAGVPDAALEDARAKVREAQWYWDWVAAENGVGFHNPDKMTRTAGLAIDLAHQAIESAEAARYGFQPL
;
A
#
# COMPACT_ATOMS: atom_id res chain seq x y z
N MET A 1 52.08 38.08 18.99
CA MET A 1 50.99 37.99 17.98
C MET A 1 50.32 39.35 17.81
N SER A 2 50.17 39.82 16.58
CA SER A 2 49.37 41.01 16.28
C SER A 2 47.89 40.77 16.61
N ASN A 3 47.10 41.82 16.83
CA ASN A 3 45.65 41.67 17.07
C ASN A 3 44.96 40.86 15.97
N ARG A 4 45.42 40.99 14.73
CA ARG A 4 44.92 40.22 13.58
C ARG A 4 45.23 38.73 13.70
N GLN A 5 46.42 38.36 14.18
CA GLN A 5 46.79 36.97 14.43
C GLN A 5 46.00 36.34 15.58
N LYS A 6 45.66 37.12 16.63
CA LYS A 6 44.81 36.65 17.74
C LYS A 6 43.38 36.37 17.26
N ILE A 7 42.83 37.23 16.40
CA ILE A 7 41.48 37.04 15.82
C ILE A 7 41.45 35.79 14.92
N ILE A 8 42.45 35.64 14.03
CA ILE A 8 42.54 34.47 13.13
C ILE A 8 42.70 33.17 13.93
N ALA A 9 43.56 33.17 14.97
CA ALA A 9 43.72 32.01 15.84
C ALA A 9 42.43 31.67 16.62
N GLY A 10 41.69 32.69 17.09
CA GLY A 10 40.40 32.50 17.73
C GLY A 10 39.33 31.91 16.80
N MET A 11 39.24 32.42 15.57
CA MET A 11 38.33 31.89 14.55
C MET A 11 38.69 30.46 14.15
N ALA A 12 39.98 30.16 13.95
CA ALA A 12 40.43 28.81 13.65
C ALA A 12 40.10 27.82 14.77
N GLY A 13 40.25 28.24 16.04
CA GLY A 13 39.85 27.46 17.21
C GLY A 13 38.34 27.19 17.25
N LEU A 14 37.51 28.21 16.97
CA LEU A 14 36.05 28.07 16.88
C LEU A 14 35.62 27.14 15.73
N CYS A 15 36.23 27.26 14.56
CA CYS A 15 35.97 26.35 13.44
C CYS A 15 36.39 24.91 13.78
N ALA A 16 37.55 24.71 14.40
CA ALA A 16 38.01 23.39 14.82
C ALA A 16 37.07 22.77 15.86
N LEU A 17 36.54 23.56 16.80
CA LEU A 17 35.55 23.10 17.77
C LEU A 17 34.20 22.76 17.10
N PHE A 18 33.74 23.59 16.17
CA PHE A 18 32.49 23.34 15.43
C PHE A 18 32.59 22.09 14.57
N PHE A 19 33.62 21.98 13.72
CA PHE A 19 33.81 20.80 12.88
C PHE A 19 34.19 19.56 13.68
N GLY A 20 34.91 19.70 14.79
CA GLY A 20 35.15 18.64 15.75
C GLY A 20 33.85 18.14 16.40
N PHE A 21 32.96 19.04 16.80
CA PHE A 21 31.63 18.70 17.31
C PHE A 21 30.77 18.02 16.24
N VAL A 22 30.79 18.51 15.00
CA VAL A 22 30.05 17.89 13.88
C VAL A 22 30.61 16.50 13.57
N ALA A 23 31.94 16.33 13.49
CA ALA A 23 32.57 15.03 13.27
C ALA A 23 32.31 14.06 14.42
N VAL A 24 32.33 14.53 15.67
CA VAL A 24 31.92 13.73 16.84
C VAL A 24 30.44 13.38 16.77
N ARG A 25 29.56 14.30 16.35
CA ARG A 25 28.12 14.02 16.25
C ARG A 25 27.78 13.06 15.10
N ILE A 26 28.51 13.12 14.00
CA ILE A 26 28.39 12.20 12.86
C ILE A 26 29.00 10.83 13.22
N GLY A 27 30.19 10.80 13.80
CA GLY A 27 30.87 9.57 14.23
C GLY A 27 30.27 8.93 15.49
N ALA A 28 29.55 9.71 16.30
CA ALA A 28 28.71 9.25 17.40
C ALA A 28 27.23 9.27 17.04
N GLN A 29 26.89 9.12 15.74
CA GLN A 29 25.61 8.50 15.44
C GLN A 29 25.55 7.23 16.29
N PRO A 30 24.54 7.09 17.16
CA PRO A 30 24.42 5.88 17.95
C PRO A 30 24.25 4.75 16.94
N ASN A 31 25.32 3.96 16.75
CA ASN A 31 25.16 2.55 16.47
C ASN A 31 24.26 2.08 17.61
N ASP A 32 22.97 1.95 17.34
CA ASP A 32 21.97 1.49 18.30
C ASP A 32 22.15 -0.03 18.49
N THR A 33 23.35 -0.43 18.90
CA THR A 33 23.72 -1.79 19.30
C THR A 33 23.14 -2.11 20.68
N SER A 34 22.11 -1.38 21.13
CA SER A 34 21.47 -1.57 22.43
C SER A 34 20.52 -2.78 22.44
N VAL A 35 20.12 -3.26 21.25
CA VAL A 35 19.35 -4.49 21.12
C VAL A 35 20.30 -5.68 21.20
N LYS A 36 20.30 -6.36 22.35
CA LYS A 36 20.97 -7.65 22.49
C LYS A 36 20.24 -8.66 21.61
N LEU A 37 20.92 -9.19 20.61
CA LEU A 37 20.38 -10.28 19.79
C LEU A 37 20.10 -11.48 20.69
N VAL A 38 18.86 -11.96 20.65
CA VAL A 38 18.41 -13.18 21.31
C VAL A 38 18.06 -14.18 20.23
N GLN A 39 18.55 -15.41 20.37
CA GLN A 39 18.18 -16.50 19.47
C GLN A 39 16.70 -16.84 19.69
N ILE A 40 15.93 -16.76 18.62
CA ILE A 40 14.51 -17.11 18.63
C ILE A 40 14.37 -18.61 18.36
N SER A 41 13.47 -19.28 19.09
CA SER A 41 13.26 -20.71 18.92
C SER A 41 12.84 -21.04 17.49
N LYS A 42 13.47 -22.07 16.91
CA LYS A 42 13.09 -22.59 15.59
C LYS A 42 12.15 -23.80 15.66
N GLU A 43 11.85 -24.27 16.87
CA GLU A 43 10.96 -25.41 17.08
C GLU A 43 9.57 -25.09 16.54
N ASN A 44 9.00 -26.00 15.74
CA ASN A 44 7.67 -25.85 15.14
C ASN A 44 7.47 -24.52 14.39
N ASN A 45 8.54 -24.00 13.77
CA ASN A 45 8.53 -22.72 13.08
C ASN A 45 8.18 -21.51 13.99
N ALA A 46 8.43 -21.57 15.30
CA ALA A 46 8.11 -20.45 16.20
C ALA A 46 8.76 -19.11 15.80
N GLN A 47 9.93 -19.14 15.15
CA GLN A 47 10.66 -17.98 14.62
C GLN A 47 9.93 -17.24 13.50
N ILE A 48 8.93 -17.86 12.86
CA ILE A 48 8.11 -17.14 11.87
C ILE A 48 6.89 -16.48 12.52
N GLY A 49 6.51 -16.89 13.72
CA GLY A 49 5.41 -16.30 14.48
C GLY A 49 5.78 -15.02 15.22
N LYS A 50 4.79 -14.37 15.83
CA LYS A 50 5.02 -13.18 16.69
C LYS A 50 5.32 -13.54 18.15
N GLU A 51 4.79 -14.65 18.67
CA GLU A 51 4.85 -14.95 20.10
C GLU A 51 6.27 -15.28 20.59
N ALA A 52 7.08 -15.92 19.73
CA ALA A 52 8.47 -16.28 20.07
C ALA A 52 9.38 -15.06 20.34
N TYR A 53 8.97 -13.86 19.90
CA TYR A 53 9.73 -12.62 20.05
C TYR A 53 9.38 -11.84 21.34
N LYS A 54 8.32 -12.24 22.05
CA LYS A 54 7.75 -11.49 23.19
C LYS A 54 8.75 -11.24 24.32
N GLU A 55 9.46 -12.27 24.74
CA GLU A 55 10.43 -12.17 25.84
C GLU A 55 11.73 -11.50 25.40
N ALA A 56 12.14 -11.74 24.15
CA ALA A 56 13.37 -11.20 23.57
C ALA A 56 13.29 -9.69 23.30
N TYR A 57 12.15 -9.23 22.75
CA TYR A 57 11.94 -7.86 22.28
C TYR A 57 10.62 -7.28 22.82
N PRO A 58 10.46 -7.16 24.15
CA PRO A 58 9.18 -6.82 24.77
C PRO A 58 8.67 -5.43 24.40
N LEU A 59 9.54 -4.45 24.16
CA LEU A 59 9.10 -3.10 23.76
C LEU A 59 8.46 -3.10 22.36
N GLN A 60 9.11 -3.78 21.41
CA GLN A 60 8.64 -3.93 20.04
C GLN A 60 7.38 -4.81 20.00
N TYR A 61 7.38 -5.94 20.70
CA TYR A 61 6.21 -6.82 20.78
C TYR A 61 5.01 -6.10 21.40
N ASN A 62 5.16 -5.44 22.55
CA ASN A 62 4.06 -4.71 23.18
C ASN A 62 3.56 -3.56 22.30
N SER A 63 4.45 -2.89 21.57
CA SER A 63 4.07 -1.89 20.58
C SER A 63 3.32 -2.50 19.40
N PHE A 64 3.73 -3.68 18.92
CA PHE A 64 3.04 -4.40 17.86
C PHE A 64 1.64 -4.86 18.28
N MET A 65 1.46 -5.25 19.54
CA MET A 65 0.14 -5.61 20.06
C MET A 65 -0.83 -4.43 20.18
N LYS A 66 -0.37 -3.18 20.05
CA LYS A 66 -1.25 -2.01 19.91
C LYS A 66 -1.99 -1.99 18.56
N ASN A 67 -1.58 -2.78 17.58
CA ASN A 67 -2.36 -2.98 16.35
C ASN A 67 -3.74 -3.60 16.60
N ASN A 68 -4.01 -4.11 17.81
CA ASN A 68 -5.35 -4.50 18.26
C ASN A 68 -6.24 -3.29 18.66
N ASP A 69 -5.74 -2.06 18.59
CA ASP A 69 -6.55 -0.86 18.81
C ASP A 69 -7.48 -0.62 17.63
N GLU A 70 -8.78 -0.60 17.90
CA GLU A 70 -9.85 -0.41 16.91
C GLU A 70 -10.50 0.98 17.05
N SER A 71 -9.68 2.03 17.15
CA SER A 71 -10.16 3.41 17.30
C SER A 71 -10.26 4.13 15.95
N PRO A 72 -11.22 5.06 15.80
CA PRO A 72 -11.38 5.84 14.57
C PRO A 72 -10.15 6.70 14.27
N SER A 73 -9.97 7.03 12.99
CA SER A 73 -8.96 8.00 12.57
C SER A 73 -9.29 9.41 13.08
N PRO A 74 -8.30 10.22 13.51
CA PRO A 74 -8.51 11.61 13.92
C PRO A 74 -9.17 12.51 12.87
N THR A 75 -9.10 12.16 11.59
CA THR A 75 -9.76 12.92 10.51
C THR A 75 -11.14 12.39 10.13
N GLY A 76 -11.52 11.21 10.64
CA GLY A 76 -12.73 10.49 10.22
C GLY A 76 -12.60 9.75 8.88
N TYR A 77 -11.39 9.63 8.33
CA TYR A 77 -11.11 8.85 7.12
C TYR A 77 -10.14 7.73 7.47
N GLY A 78 -10.46 6.51 7.05
CA GLY A 78 -9.84 5.29 7.54
C GLY A 78 -10.06 5.09 9.04
N GLY A 79 -9.21 4.31 9.67
CA GLY A 79 -9.30 3.98 11.09
C GLY A 79 -8.80 2.57 11.32
N SER A 80 -9.39 1.89 12.30
CA SER A 80 -9.14 0.47 12.54
C SER A 80 -10.37 -0.25 13.08
N MET A 81 -11.57 0.29 12.84
CA MET A 81 -12.81 -0.26 13.37
C MET A 81 -13.28 -1.45 12.52
N GLU A 82 -13.55 -2.58 13.17
CA GLU A 82 -14.16 -3.74 12.51
C GLU A 82 -15.49 -3.41 11.84
N GLY A 83 -15.70 -3.95 10.64
CA GLY A 83 -16.97 -3.87 9.92
C GLY A 83 -17.29 -2.49 9.32
N ASN A 84 -16.33 -1.56 9.30
CA ASN A 84 -16.51 -0.27 8.64
C ASN A 84 -16.50 -0.42 7.11
N SER A 85 -17.65 -0.74 6.52
CA SER A 85 -17.79 -1.10 5.10
C SER A 85 -17.65 0.11 4.18
N HIS A 86 -16.68 0.07 3.25
CA HIS A 86 -16.61 1.04 2.17
C HIS A 86 -17.85 0.97 1.27
N LEU A 87 -18.45 -0.21 1.08
CA LEU A 87 -19.66 -0.36 0.25
C LEU A 87 -20.88 0.37 0.83
N GLU A 88 -20.93 0.57 2.16
CA GLU A 88 -22.01 1.32 2.81
C GLU A 88 -21.77 2.83 2.70
N HIS A 89 -20.54 3.29 2.94
CA HIS A 89 -20.17 4.70 2.82
C HIS A 89 -20.08 5.18 1.37
N GLN A 90 -19.83 4.25 0.44
CA GLN A 90 -19.57 4.50 -0.97
C GLN A 90 -20.40 3.57 -1.86
N PRO A 91 -21.74 3.71 -1.88
CA PRO A 91 -22.65 2.72 -2.46
C PRO A 91 -22.46 2.46 -3.96
N GLU A 92 -21.90 3.40 -4.72
CA GLU A 92 -21.59 3.16 -6.12
C GLU A 92 -20.47 2.12 -6.35
N MET A 93 -19.66 1.81 -5.34
CA MET A 93 -18.68 0.72 -5.42
C MET A 93 -19.33 -0.64 -5.72
N VAL A 94 -20.58 -0.83 -5.27
CA VAL A 94 -21.36 -2.04 -5.57
C VAL A 94 -21.62 -2.16 -7.07
N GLU A 95 -21.90 -1.04 -7.74
CA GLU A 95 -22.04 -1.02 -9.20
C GLU A 95 -20.67 -1.13 -9.86
N ASN A 96 -19.68 -0.32 -9.50
CA ASN A 96 -18.35 -0.33 -10.13
C ASN A 96 -17.67 -1.72 -10.07
N PHE A 97 -17.85 -2.48 -8.98
CA PHE A 97 -17.29 -3.83 -8.83
C PHE A 97 -18.26 -4.96 -9.19
N LYS A 98 -19.38 -4.66 -9.85
CA LYS A 98 -20.42 -5.65 -10.12
C LYS A 98 -19.90 -6.81 -10.98
N GLY A 99 -20.13 -8.02 -10.47
CA GLY A 99 -19.56 -9.25 -11.03
C GLY A 99 -18.19 -9.62 -10.46
N TYR A 100 -17.65 -8.83 -9.54
CA TYR A 100 -16.40 -9.10 -8.82
C TYR A 100 -16.61 -9.18 -7.32
N LYS A 101 -15.68 -9.85 -6.62
CA LYS A 101 -15.83 -10.16 -5.19
C LYS A 101 -15.78 -8.93 -4.29
N PHE A 102 -15.20 -7.82 -4.73
CA PHE A 102 -15.20 -6.56 -3.98
C PHE A 102 -16.59 -5.94 -3.85
N ALA A 103 -17.55 -6.28 -4.72
CA ALA A 103 -18.95 -5.89 -4.53
C ALA A 103 -19.68 -6.67 -3.41
N ILE A 104 -19.05 -7.70 -2.83
CA ILE A 104 -19.63 -8.52 -1.75
C ILE A 104 -19.25 -7.98 -0.37
N GLN A 105 -17.98 -7.60 -0.21
CA GLN A 105 -17.43 -7.04 1.02
C GLN A 105 -16.17 -6.27 0.69
N TYR A 106 -16.07 -5.05 1.19
CA TYR A 106 -14.86 -4.23 1.16
C TYR A 106 -14.96 -3.25 2.32
N ASP A 107 -14.10 -3.44 3.32
CA ASP A 107 -14.15 -2.75 4.61
C ASP A 107 -12.81 -2.03 4.82
N ASP A 108 -12.78 -1.03 5.70
CA ASP A 108 -11.54 -0.39 6.14
C ASP A 108 -10.55 -1.44 6.65
N ASP A 109 -9.27 -1.24 6.34
CA ASP A 109 -8.18 -2.03 6.90
C ASP A 109 -8.05 -1.79 8.42
N ARG A 110 -7.60 -2.81 9.16
CA ARG A 110 -7.20 -2.69 10.58
C ARG A 110 -5.80 -3.27 10.80
N GLY A 111 -5.35 -3.27 12.05
CA GLY A 111 -3.95 -3.55 12.37
C GLY A 111 -3.47 -4.94 11.96
N HIS A 112 -2.17 -5.08 11.67
CA HIS A 112 -1.55 -6.31 11.17
C HIS A 112 -1.82 -7.58 12.01
N THR A 113 -2.14 -7.43 13.30
CA THR A 113 -2.52 -8.56 14.16
C THR A 113 -3.79 -9.28 13.70
N TYR A 114 -4.64 -8.62 12.90
CA TYR A 114 -5.86 -9.18 12.34
C TYR A 114 -5.72 -9.71 10.90
N ALA A 115 -4.56 -9.57 10.26
CA ALA A 115 -4.39 -9.91 8.84
C ALA A 115 -4.88 -11.32 8.46
N GLY A 116 -4.58 -12.31 9.31
CA GLY A 116 -5.08 -13.67 9.15
C GLY A 116 -6.57 -13.82 9.45
N TYR A 117 -7.02 -13.23 10.56
CA TYR A 117 -8.42 -13.27 10.98
C TYR A 117 -9.33 -12.69 9.90
N ASP A 118 -9.04 -11.49 9.40
CA ASP A 118 -9.86 -10.80 8.40
C ASP A 118 -9.86 -11.53 7.06
N LEU A 119 -8.74 -12.11 6.66
CA LEU A 119 -8.68 -12.92 5.45
C LEU A 119 -9.57 -14.16 5.56
N LEU A 120 -9.47 -14.89 6.68
CA LEU A 120 -10.24 -16.12 6.94
C LEU A 120 -11.73 -15.86 7.07
N HIS A 121 -12.14 -14.70 7.58
CA HIS A 121 -13.54 -14.31 7.75
C HIS A 121 -14.09 -13.48 6.57
N SER A 122 -13.29 -13.22 5.54
CA SER A 122 -13.73 -12.46 4.38
C SER A 122 -14.75 -13.23 3.54
N LYS A 123 -15.88 -12.60 3.24
CA LYS A 123 -16.87 -13.07 2.26
C LYS A 123 -16.30 -13.15 0.84
N ARG A 124 -15.14 -12.53 0.57
CA ARG A 124 -14.43 -12.63 -0.71
C ARG A 124 -13.66 -13.94 -0.87
N LEU A 125 -13.36 -14.65 0.22
CA LEU A 125 -12.47 -15.80 0.25
C LEU A 125 -12.91 -17.04 -0.57
N PRO A 126 -14.20 -17.40 -0.70
CA PRO A 126 -14.59 -18.64 -1.37
C PRO A 126 -14.07 -18.75 -2.81
N GLY A 127 -13.32 -19.81 -3.13
CA GLY A 127 -12.75 -20.01 -4.48
C GLY A 127 -11.43 -19.27 -4.75
N GLN A 128 -10.87 -18.57 -3.76
CA GLN A 128 -9.54 -17.96 -3.85
C GLN A 128 -8.42 -19.01 -3.83
N LYS A 129 -7.23 -18.56 -4.23
CA LYS A 129 -6.01 -19.38 -4.37
C LYS A 129 -4.96 -19.02 -3.33
N GLY A 130 -3.92 -19.84 -3.23
CA GLY A 130 -2.80 -19.63 -2.31
C GLY A 130 -2.07 -18.30 -2.54
N SER A 131 -2.16 -17.69 -3.72
CA SER A 131 -1.64 -16.34 -3.95
C SER A 131 -2.20 -15.29 -2.97
N CYS A 132 -3.38 -15.50 -2.39
CA CYS A 132 -3.94 -14.61 -1.37
C CYS A 132 -3.17 -14.59 -0.03
N ILE A 133 -2.26 -15.54 0.24
CA ILE A 133 -1.44 -15.52 1.47
C ILE A 133 -0.16 -14.67 1.36
N VAL A 134 0.21 -14.24 0.16
CA VAL A 134 1.50 -13.57 -0.13
C VAL A 134 1.75 -12.36 0.77
N CYS A 135 0.71 -11.57 1.03
CA CYS A 135 0.82 -10.37 1.85
C CYS A 135 0.16 -10.54 3.24
N LYS A 136 0.05 -11.78 3.72
CA LYS A 136 -0.78 -12.15 4.88
C LYS A 136 -0.08 -13.14 5.80
N GLY A 137 1.25 -13.25 5.75
CA GLY A 137 1.97 -14.07 6.72
C GLY A 137 3.41 -14.35 6.34
N SER A 138 4.24 -14.39 7.37
CA SER A 138 5.63 -14.84 7.30
C SER A 138 5.75 -16.31 6.87
N TYR A 139 4.71 -17.11 7.10
CA TYR A 139 4.62 -18.49 6.63
C TYR A 139 4.77 -18.63 5.13
N MET A 140 4.25 -17.67 4.36
CA MET A 140 4.29 -17.73 2.90
C MET A 140 5.71 -17.91 2.37
N TYR A 141 6.67 -17.13 2.85
CA TYR A 141 8.03 -17.22 2.31
C TYR A 141 8.86 -18.31 2.97
N ASP A 142 8.90 -18.32 4.31
CA ASP A 142 9.81 -19.21 5.03
C ASP A 142 9.43 -20.68 4.95
N VAL A 143 8.18 -20.98 4.57
CA VAL A 143 7.69 -22.35 4.34
C VAL A 143 7.25 -22.51 2.88
N CYS A 144 6.14 -21.90 2.45
CA CYS A 144 5.55 -22.22 1.14
C CYS A 144 6.49 -21.97 -0.04
N PHE A 145 7.13 -20.80 -0.09
CA PHE A 145 8.01 -20.45 -1.21
C PHE A 145 9.35 -21.20 -1.15
N LYS A 146 9.96 -21.35 0.03
CA LYS A 146 11.24 -22.07 0.16
C LYS A 146 11.14 -23.57 -0.16
N GLU A 147 9.99 -24.19 0.10
CA GLU A 147 9.77 -25.61 -0.20
C GLU A 147 9.53 -25.85 -1.70
N ASP A 148 8.56 -25.14 -2.30
CA ASP A 148 8.06 -25.47 -3.64
C ASP A 148 8.05 -24.27 -4.63
N GLY A 149 8.69 -23.15 -4.27
CA GLY A 149 8.63 -21.91 -5.08
C GLY A 149 7.20 -21.39 -5.22
N TRP A 150 6.83 -20.93 -6.43
CA TRP A 150 5.49 -20.38 -6.69
C TRP A 150 4.37 -21.41 -6.82
N ALA A 151 4.65 -22.71 -6.67
CA ALA A 151 3.63 -23.75 -6.84
C ALA A 151 2.41 -23.57 -5.90
N PHE A 152 2.59 -22.98 -4.72
CA PHE A 152 1.49 -22.70 -3.80
C PHE A 152 0.49 -21.67 -4.35
N ALA A 153 0.91 -20.76 -5.23
CA ALA A 153 0.08 -19.64 -5.68
C ALA A 153 -1.21 -20.09 -6.36
N SER A 154 -1.18 -21.22 -7.07
CA SER A 154 -2.33 -21.77 -7.80
C SER A 154 -3.16 -22.79 -6.99
N LYS A 155 -2.65 -23.26 -5.84
CA LYS A 155 -3.34 -24.21 -4.95
C LYS A 155 -4.63 -23.56 -4.41
N PRO A 156 -5.70 -24.32 -4.15
CA PRO A 156 -6.85 -23.82 -3.41
C PRO A 156 -6.41 -23.19 -2.08
N PHE A 157 -6.93 -22.01 -1.75
CA PHE A 157 -6.54 -21.30 -0.53
C PHE A 157 -6.59 -22.16 0.75
N PRO A 158 -7.65 -22.95 1.03
CA PRO A 158 -7.75 -23.72 2.25
C PRO A 158 -6.60 -24.72 2.45
N GLU A 159 -6.10 -25.33 1.36
CA GLU A 159 -5.00 -26.31 1.42
C GLU A 159 -3.68 -25.67 1.87
N VAL A 160 -3.50 -24.37 1.57
CA VAL A 160 -2.31 -23.64 2.01
C VAL A 160 -2.52 -23.09 3.42
N ALA A 161 -3.71 -22.54 3.69
CA ALA A 161 -4.04 -21.85 4.94
C ALA A 161 -4.14 -22.78 6.16
N GLU A 162 -4.54 -24.05 5.99
CA GLU A 162 -4.72 -24.99 7.11
C GLU A 162 -3.44 -25.27 7.91
N ASN A 163 -2.28 -25.00 7.31
CA ASN A 163 -0.97 -25.21 7.93
C ASN A 163 -0.41 -23.96 8.64
N ILE A 164 -1.12 -22.82 8.56
CA ILE A 164 -0.68 -21.55 9.13
C ILE A 164 -1.29 -21.37 10.52
N ALA A 165 -0.46 -21.34 11.56
CA ALA A 165 -0.93 -21.07 12.91
C ALA A 165 -1.33 -19.59 13.08
N ASP A 166 -2.23 -19.31 14.03
CA ASP A 166 -2.77 -17.96 14.29
C ASP A 166 -1.67 -16.90 14.50
N ASP A 167 -0.54 -17.26 15.10
CA ASP A 167 0.57 -16.34 15.35
C ASP A 167 1.50 -16.15 14.15
N GLN A 168 1.31 -16.89 13.05
CA GLN A 168 2.14 -16.90 11.83
C GLN A 168 1.53 -16.11 10.66
N TRP A 169 0.26 -15.68 10.75
CA TRP A 169 -0.40 -14.81 9.75
C TRP A 169 0.18 -13.38 9.69
N PHE A 170 0.89 -12.92 10.71
CA PHE A 170 1.77 -11.74 10.57
C PHE A 170 2.77 -11.74 11.71
N GLY A 171 3.92 -12.36 11.48
CA GLY A 171 4.98 -12.46 12.47
C GLY A 171 6.03 -11.37 12.37
N CYS A 172 6.93 -11.32 13.34
CA CYS A 172 8.05 -10.37 13.33
C CYS A 172 8.98 -10.59 12.12
N SER A 173 9.06 -11.84 11.68
CA SER A 173 9.82 -12.22 10.49
C SER A 173 9.24 -11.67 9.19
N SER A 174 8.03 -11.11 9.18
CA SER A 174 7.47 -10.38 8.03
C SER A 174 8.42 -9.28 7.49
N CYS A 175 9.20 -8.67 8.38
CA CYS A 175 10.13 -7.59 8.03
C CYS A 175 11.56 -7.82 8.56
N HIS A 176 11.77 -8.79 9.45
CA HIS A 176 13.06 -9.05 10.08
C HIS A 176 13.60 -10.42 9.74
N ASP A 177 14.91 -10.53 9.50
CA ASP A 177 15.59 -11.81 9.51
C ASP A 177 15.52 -12.44 10.91
N PRO A 178 15.03 -13.68 11.08
CA PRO A 178 14.89 -14.29 12.40
C PRO A 178 16.19 -14.53 13.15
N ASP A 179 17.32 -14.63 12.43
CA ASP A 179 18.64 -14.93 13.01
C ASP A 179 19.42 -13.66 13.36
N THR A 180 19.25 -12.59 12.57
CA THR A 180 20.03 -11.35 12.73
C THR A 180 19.21 -10.12 13.16
N MET A 181 17.88 -10.17 13.08
CA MET A 181 16.96 -9.03 13.21
C MET A 181 17.19 -7.89 12.21
N GLU A 182 18.05 -8.06 11.22
CA GLU A 182 18.20 -7.10 10.13
C GLU A 182 16.89 -7.01 9.33
N LEU A 183 16.63 -5.84 8.74
CA LEU A 183 15.48 -5.70 7.85
C LEU A 183 15.65 -6.62 6.65
N ARG A 184 14.59 -7.32 6.27
CA ARG A 184 14.55 -8.14 5.06
C ARG A 184 13.32 -7.84 4.24
N VAL A 185 13.44 -8.01 2.94
CA VAL A 185 12.33 -8.10 2.00
C VAL A 185 12.35 -9.50 1.42
N TYR A 186 11.25 -10.22 1.53
CA TYR A 186 11.15 -11.60 1.05
C TYR A 186 10.06 -11.81 0.00
N GLN A 187 9.15 -10.84 -0.17
CA GLN A 187 8.03 -11.00 -1.10
C GLN A 187 8.59 -11.03 -2.53
N GLN A 188 8.52 -12.21 -3.15
CA GLN A 188 9.24 -12.50 -4.39
C GLN A 188 8.68 -11.78 -5.60
N GLY A 189 7.36 -11.54 -5.65
CA GLY A 189 6.73 -10.73 -6.69
C GLY A 189 7.29 -9.31 -6.72
N PHE A 190 7.46 -8.68 -5.56
CA PHE A 190 8.04 -7.34 -5.44
C PHE A 190 9.51 -7.35 -5.86
N ILE A 191 10.30 -8.30 -5.35
CA ILE A 191 11.73 -8.44 -5.70
C ILE A 191 11.90 -8.66 -7.21
N GLU A 192 11.16 -9.62 -7.79
CA GLU A 192 11.20 -9.93 -9.22
C GLU A 192 10.79 -8.72 -10.07
N SER A 193 9.75 -7.97 -9.66
CA SER A 193 9.25 -6.82 -10.42
C SER A 193 10.20 -5.61 -10.34
N MET A 194 10.83 -5.38 -9.17
CA MET A 194 11.85 -4.34 -9.01
C MET A 194 13.14 -4.68 -9.78
N ALA A 195 13.54 -5.95 -9.81
CA ALA A 195 14.69 -6.41 -10.58
C ALA A 195 14.53 -6.17 -12.09
N LYS A 196 13.32 -6.29 -12.64
CA LYS A 196 13.03 -5.93 -14.05
C LYS A 196 13.25 -4.45 -14.36
N ARG A 197 13.24 -3.58 -13.34
CA ARG A 197 13.59 -2.16 -13.44
C ARG A 197 15.08 -1.89 -13.17
N GLY A 198 15.88 -2.93 -12.98
CA GLY A 198 17.29 -2.82 -12.64
C GLY A 198 17.55 -2.44 -11.18
N ILE A 199 16.57 -2.60 -10.29
CA ILE A 199 16.70 -2.30 -8.86
C ILE A 199 16.92 -3.61 -8.10
N ASP A 200 18.09 -3.76 -7.49
CA ASP A 200 18.37 -4.87 -6.58
C ASP A 200 17.92 -4.50 -5.16
N VAL A 201 16.76 -5.01 -4.77
CA VAL A 201 16.17 -4.80 -3.44
C VAL A 201 17.08 -5.30 -2.32
N ASN A 202 17.90 -6.34 -2.56
CA ASN A 202 18.79 -6.89 -1.54
C ASN A 202 20.04 -6.03 -1.31
N ALA A 203 20.35 -5.13 -2.26
CA ALA A 203 21.43 -4.16 -2.15
C ALA A 203 20.95 -2.79 -1.63
N ALA A 204 19.67 -2.69 -1.23
CA ALA A 204 19.07 -1.46 -0.75
C ALA A 204 19.80 -0.92 0.50
N SER A 205 19.97 0.40 0.54
CA SER A 205 20.42 1.10 1.73
C SER A 205 19.44 0.90 2.89
N HIS A 206 19.89 1.17 4.12
CA HIS A 206 19.01 1.12 5.28
C HIS A 206 17.78 2.04 5.13
N ASN A 207 17.93 3.20 4.47
CA ASN A 207 16.81 4.11 4.26
C ASN A 207 15.80 3.54 3.26
N GLU A 208 16.26 2.96 2.14
CA GLU A 208 15.37 2.30 1.18
C GLU A 208 14.64 1.12 1.82
N MET A 209 15.32 0.32 2.64
CA MET A 209 14.69 -0.79 3.37
C MET A 209 13.56 -0.33 4.30
N ARG A 210 13.64 0.87 4.86
CA ARG A 210 12.56 1.46 5.68
C ARG A 210 11.30 1.81 4.88
N ALA A 211 11.36 1.80 3.55
CA ALA A 211 10.18 1.84 2.68
C ALA A 211 9.87 0.46 2.10
N TYR A 212 10.88 -0.29 1.65
CA TYR A 212 10.68 -1.56 0.96
C TYR A 212 10.05 -2.66 1.82
N VAL A 213 10.26 -2.66 3.14
CA VAL A 213 9.55 -3.63 4.02
C VAL A 213 8.02 -3.44 4.00
N CYS A 214 7.53 -2.22 3.75
CA CYS A 214 6.11 -1.92 3.56
C CYS A 214 5.66 -2.24 2.13
N ALA A 215 6.50 -1.93 1.14
CA ALA A 215 6.27 -2.18 -0.28
C ALA A 215 6.19 -3.67 -0.67
N GLN A 216 6.46 -4.59 0.27
CA GLN A 216 6.17 -6.01 0.08
C GLN A 216 4.67 -6.28 -0.14
N CYS A 217 3.82 -5.45 0.47
CA CYS A 217 2.40 -5.70 0.58
C CYS A 217 1.54 -4.50 0.18
N HIS A 218 1.98 -3.28 0.53
CA HIS A 218 1.25 -2.03 0.31
C HIS A 218 1.51 -1.49 -1.11
N THR A 219 1.03 -2.24 -2.08
CA THR A 219 1.28 -2.04 -3.51
C THR A 219 0.09 -2.47 -4.35
N GLU A 220 -0.03 -1.91 -5.55
CA GLU A 220 -0.80 -2.51 -6.63
C GLU A 220 -0.19 -3.86 -7.04
N TYR A 221 -1.05 -4.83 -7.35
CA TYR A 221 -0.63 -6.14 -7.82
C TYR A 221 -1.70 -6.85 -8.67
N TYR A 222 -1.23 -7.77 -9.51
CA TYR A 222 -2.08 -8.73 -10.22
C TYR A 222 -1.56 -10.16 -10.07
N PHE A 223 -2.39 -11.13 -10.45
CA PHE A 223 -1.98 -12.53 -10.55
C PHE A 223 -1.64 -12.88 -12.00
N THR A 224 -0.46 -13.44 -12.23
CA THR A 224 -0.03 -13.87 -13.56
C THR A 224 -0.98 -14.96 -14.10
N ALA A 225 -1.21 -14.95 -15.42
CA ALA A 225 -2.03 -15.98 -16.05
C ALA A 225 -1.36 -17.36 -16.12
N GLU A 226 -0.03 -17.41 -16.02
CA GLU A 226 0.77 -18.65 -16.17
C GLU A 226 0.63 -19.55 -14.94
N ASP A 227 0.82 -19.02 -13.74
CA ASP A 227 0.86 -19.79 -12.50
C ASP A 227 0.18 -19.11 -11.31
N GLY A 228 -0.43 -17.95 -11.51
CA GLY A 228 -1.15 -17.22 -10.48
C GLY A 228 -0.25 -16.52 -9.46
N ARG A 229 1.06 -16.42 -9.69
CA ARG A 229 1.97 -15.68 -8.80
C ARG A 229 1.63 -14.20 -8.75
N VAL A 230 1.99 -13.54 -7.64
CA VAL A 230 1.88 -12.09 -7.48
C VAL A 230 2.96 -11.41 -8.32
N ALA A 231 2.57 -10.40 -9.08
CA ALA A 231 3.46 -9.52 -9.84
C ALA A 231 2.98 -8.07 -9.75
N HIS A 232 3.89 -7.12 -10.02
CA HIS A 232 3.60 -5.69 -9.93
C HIS A 232 3.86 -4.99 -11.28
N PRO A 233 3.00 -4.06 -11.72
CA PRO A 233 3.02 -3.46 -13.06
C PRO A 233 4.02 -2.29 -13.25
N TYR A 234 5.26 -2.42 -12.74
CA TYR A 234 6.16 -1.26 -12.54
C TYR A 234 7.09 -0.91 -13.71
N GLU A 235 7.19 -1.75 -14.74
CA GLU A 235 8.18 -1.59 -15.81
C GLU A 235 8.04 -0.25 -16.56
N ASN A 236 6.87 0.39 -16.52
CA ASN A 236 6.62 1.69 -17.13
C ASN A 236 6.69 2.88 -16.16
N GLY A 237 6.75 2.64 -14.85
CA GLY A 237 6.67 3.65 -13.80
C GLY A 237 5.68 3.29 -12.70
N PHE A 238 5.46 4.22 -11.77
CA PHE A 238 4.61 4.06 -10.58
C PHE A 238 3.35 4.93 -10.63
N ASP A 239 3.11 5.64 -11.73
CA ASP A 239 1.87 6.39 -11.89
C ASP A 239 0.75 5.47 -12.37
N ALA A 240 -0.49 5.76 -11.99
CA ALA A 240 -1.66 4.99 -12.44
C ALA A 240 -1.70 4.91 -13.98
N GLU A 241 -1.32 5.97 -14.67
CA GLU A 241 -1.22 6.02 -16.14
C GLU A 241 -0.12 5.07 -16.68
N ASP A 242 1.00 4.90 -15.96
CA ASP A 242 2.10 4.03 -16.35
C ASP A 242 1.72 2.55 -16.21
N GLU A 243 1.08 2.21 -15.09
CA GLU A 243 0.56 0.89 -14.78
C GLU A 243 -0.59 0.51 -15.73
N TYR A 244 -1.47 1.47 -16.07
CA TYR A 244 -2.49 1.24 -17.11
C TYR A 244 -1.82 0.87 -18.44
N ARG A 245 -0.81 1.63 -18.87
CA ARG A 245 -0.06 1.33 -20.10
C ARG A 245 0.65 -0.02 -20.03
N TYR A 246 1.10 -0.45 -18.86
CA TYR A 246 1.67 -1.78 -18.66
C TYR A 246 0.64 -2.89 -18.97
N TYR A 247 -0.59 -2.75 -18.49
CA TYR A 247 -1.66 -3.71 -18.79
C TYR A 247 -2.08 -3.70 -20.27
N GLN A 248 -1.87 -2.60 -20.99
CA GLN A 248 -2.16 -2.49 -22.43
C GLN A 248 -1.01 -2.96 -23.34
N SER A 249 0.23 -2.93 -22.87
CA SER A 249 1.43 -3.16 -23.71
C SER A 249 1.73 -4.64 -23.98
N GLY A 250 1.06 -5.56 -23.27
CA GLY A 250 1.37 -6.99 -23.28
C GLY A 250 2.47 -7.40 -22.31
N GLN A 251 3.04 -6.46 -21.54
CA GLN A 251 4.04 -6.78 -20.50
C GLN A 251 3.49 -7.68 -19.39
N ALA A 252 2.18 -7.64 -19.13
CA ALA A 252 1.48 -8.55 -18.21
C ALA A 252 1.30 -9.99 -18.76
N GLY A 253 1.87 -10.29 -19.93
CA GLY A 253 1.81 -11.60 -20.57
C GLY A 253 0.39 -12.03 -20.92
N GLY A 254 -0.03 -13.19 -20.39
CA GLY A 254 -1.35 -13.75 -20.60
C GLY A 254 -2.49 -13.04 -19.85
N PHE A 255 -2.17 -12.18 -18.88
CA PHE A 255 -3.18 -11.42 -18.16
C PHE A 255 -3.85 -10.39 -19.08
N LYS A 256 -5.17 -10.28 -19.00
CA LYS A 256 -5.98 -9.34 -19.80
C LYS A 256 -6.94 -8.50 -18.97
N ARG A 257 -7.41 -9.03 -17.85
CA ARG A 257 -8.44 -8.44 -16.99
C ARG A 257 -8.51 -9.20 -15.68
N ASP A 258 -9.04 -8.54 -14.66
CA ASP A 258 -9.44 -9.17 -13.40
C ASP A 258 -10.84 -9.77 -13.52
N TRP A 259 -11.79 -9.04 -14.12
CA TRP A 259 -13.13 -9.53 -14.38
C TRP A 259 -13.76 -8.87 -15.61
N VAL A 260 -14.96 -9.34 -15.96
CA VAL A 260 -15.85 -8.66 -16.92
C VAL A 260 -16.99 -8.07 -16.14
N HIS A 261 -17.17 -6.75 -16.23
CA HIS A 261 -18.24 -6.04 -15.53
C HIS A 261 -19.61 -6.56 -15.97
N ALA A 262 -20.50 -6.85 -15.00
CA ALA A 262 -21.75 -7.54 -15.29
C ALA A 262 -22.71 -6.73 -16.19
N ASP A 263 -22.75 -5.41 -16.04
CA ASP A 263 -23.67 -4.54 -16.80
C ASP A 263 -23.08 -4.08 -18.13
N SER A 264 -21.96 -3.35 -18.10
CA SER A 264 -21.32 -2.80 -19.31
C SER A 264 -20.61 -3.83 -20.20
N LYS A 265 -20.33 -5.03 -19.67
CA LYS A 265 -19.46 -6.06 -20.28
C LYS A 265 -18.02 -5.59 -20.54
N ALA A 266 -17.62 -4.45 -20.01
CA ALA A 266 -16.24 -4.00 -20.08
C ALA A 266 -15.32 -5.00 -19.37
N GLN A 267 -14.19 -5.31 -19.99
CA GLN A 267 -13.12 -6.03 -19.31
C GLN A 267 -12.50 -5.05 -18.33
N MET A 268 -12.41 -5.38 -17.03
CA MET A 268 -11.98 -4.44 -16.00
C MET A 268 -10.61 -4.80 -15.42
N LEU A 269 -9.99 -3.80 -14.80
CA LEU A 269 -8.83 -3.93 -13.92
C LEU A 269 -9.27 -3.59 -12.50
N LYS A 270 -8.71 -4.27 -11.50
CA LYS A 270 -8.83 -3.89 -10.08
C LYS A 270 -7.49 -3.28 -9.66
N ALA A 271 -7.53 -2.13 -9.00
CA ALA A 271 -6.38 -1.57 -8.30
C ALA A 271 -6.42 -1.93 -6.80
N GLN A 272 -5.29 -2.23 -6.18
CA GLN A 272 -5.19 -2.58 -4.77
C GLN A 272 -4.15 -1.70 -4.07
N HIS A 273 -4.55 -1.01 -3.00
CA HIS A 273 -3.69 -0.32 -2.03
C HIS A 273 -2.30 0.15 -2.55
N PRO A 274 -2.26 1.05 -3.55
CA PRO A 274 -1.02 1.51 -4.19
C PRO A 274 -0.28 2.55 -3.33
N ASP A 275 -0.10 2.28 -2.04
CA ASP A 275 0.48 3.23 -1.08
C ASP A 275 1.97 3.48 -1.37
N PHE A 276 2.71 2.46 -1.80
CA PHE A 276 4.12 2.61 -2.17
C PHE A 276 4.26 3.45 -3.45
N GLU A 277 3.43 3.21 -4.45
CA GLU A 277 3.44 3.87 -5.74
C GLU A 277 2.96 5.33 -5.65
N SER A 278 2.01 5.59 -4.76
CA SER A 278 1.60 6.94 -4.39
C SER A 278 2.75 7.69 -3.73
N TRP A 279 3.38 7.08 -2.71
CA TRP A 279 4.48 7.65 -1.95
C TRP A 279 5.74 7.86 -2.81
N ALA A 280 6.09 6.93 -3.69
CA ALA A 280 7.41 6.86 -4.33
C ALA A 280 7.81 8.08 -5.17
N THR A 281 6.85 8.92 -5.57
CA THR A 281 7.10 10.17 -6.29
C THR A 281 6.48 11.38 -5.57
N SER A 282 6.37 11.29 -4.24
CA SER A 282 5.84 12.34 -3.38
C SER A 282 6.93 13.29 -2.91
N VAL A 283 6.52 14.47 -2.45
CA VAL A 283 7.42 15.43 -1.80
C VAL A 283 8.14 14.84 -0.58
N HIS A 284 7.52 13.88 0.12
CA HIS A 284 8.15 13.20 1.27
C HIS A 284 9.22 12.21 0.79
N ALA A 285 8.92 11.38 -0.22
CA ALA A 285 9.90 10.47 -0.80
C ALA A 285 11.08 11.21 -1.45
N ASP A 286 10.81 12.30 -2.18
CA ASP A 286 11.83 13.16 -2.78
C ASP A 286 12.78 13.78 -1.72
N ALA A 287 12.26 14.01 -0.51
CA ALA A 287 13.02 14.47 0.65
C ALA A 287 13.69 13.34 1.44
N GLY A 288 13.57 12.08 1.00
CA GLY A 288 14.14 10.91 1.67
C GLY A 288 13.35 10.39 2.87
N VAL A 289 12.13 10.88 3.10
CA VAL A 289 11.23 10.44 4.18
C VAL A 289 10.53 9.14 3.77
N THR A 290 10.54 8.17 4.66
CA THR A 290 10.08 6.78 4.44
C THR A 290 8.82 6.48 5.24
N CYS A 291 8.17 5.35 4.93
CA CYS A 291 7.00 4.85 5.66
C CYS A 291 7.26 4.78 7.18
N VAL A 292 8.45 4.30 7.57
CA VAL A 292 8.83 4.10 8.98
C VAL A 292 9.02 5.43 9.72
N ASP A 293 9.36 6.53 9.04
CA ASP A 293 9.49 7.84 9.70
C ASP A 293 8.15 8.33 10.28
N CYS A 294 7.05 8.06 9.56
CA CYS A 294 5.72 8.49 9.97
C CYS A 294 4.95 7.41 10.75
N HIS A 295 4.93 6.16 10.27
CA HIS A 295 4.09 5.10 10.84
C HIS A 295 4.76 4.28 11.94
N MET A 296 6.08 4.39 12.08
CA MET A 296 6.86 3.66 13.06
C MET A 296 7.84 4.60 13.78
N PRO A 297 7.37 5.72 14.35
CA PRO A 297 8.26 6.73 14.90
C PRO A 297 9.03 6.20 16.11
N TYR A 298 10.14 6.87 16.44
CA TYR A 298 10.89 6.53 17.63
C TYR A 298 10.14 6.93 18.91
N MET A 299 9.93 5.95 19.77
CA MET A 299 9.25 6.07 21.07
C MET A 299 10.23 5.88 22.23
N ARG A 300 9.79 6.22 23.44
CA ARG A 300 10.54 5.97 24.68
C ARG A 300 9.66 5.34 25.75
N ASP A 301 10.18 4.32 26.41
CA ASP A 301 9.58 3.72 27.61
C ASP A 301 10.68 3.34 28.61
N GLY A 302 10.50 3.70 29.88
CA GLY A 302 11.50 3.48 30.93
C GLY A 302 12.90 4.02 30.59
N GLY A 303 12.98 5.11 29.82
CA GLY A 303 14.24 5.71 29.32
C GLY A 303 14.87 5.02 28.10
N LYS A 304 14.37 3.85 27.68
CA LYS A 304 14.84 3.14 26.50
C LYS A 304 14.13 3.63 25.24
N LYS A 305 14.90 3.91 24.19
CA LYS A 305 14.39 4.25 22.86
C LYS A 305 14.02 2.96 22.12
N TYR A 306 12.92 2.96 21.38
CA TYR A 306 12.54 1.88 20.48
C TYR A 306 11.77 2.41 19.27
N THR A 307 11.71 1.66 18.18
CA THR A 307 10.88 1.97 17.01
C THR A 307 9.46 1.47 17.26
N SER A 308 8.46 2.35 17.17
CA SER A 308 7.05 1.94 17.26
C SER A 308 6.76 0.84 16.25
N HIS A 309 6.08 -0.21 16.69
CA HIS A 309 5.47 -1.24 15.83
C HIS A 309 3.94 -1.14 15.84
N TRP A 310 3.40 -0.02 16.30
CA TRP A 310 1.98 0.31 16.13
C TRP A 310 1.81 0.97 14.76
N MET A 311 1.64 0.15 13.73
CA MET A 311 1.47 0.60 12.34
C MET A 311 0.02 1.04 12.14
N THR A 312 -0.26 2.30 12.44
CA THR A 312 -1.60 2.90 12.36
C THR A 312 -1.51 4.30 11.74
N SER A 313 -2.62 5.06 11.75
CA SER A 313 -2.63 6.46 11.35
C SER A 313 -1.59 7.27 12.16
N PRO A 314 -0.61 7.94 11.51
CA PRO A 314 0.41 8.74 12.18
C PRO A 314 -0.16 9.91 12.99
N LEU A 315 -1.43 10.27 12.74
CA LEU A 315 -2.15 11.30 13.49
C LEU A 315 -2.47 10.89 14.93
N LYS A 316 -2.34 9.60 15.27
CA LYS A 316 -2.40 9.11 16.65
C LYS A 316 -1.08 9.36 17.40
N THR A 317 -0.01 9.72 16.69
CA THR A 317 1.35 9.96 17.21
C THR A 317 2.01 11.19 16.57
N THR A 318 1.23 12.26 16.31
CA THR A 318 1.69 13.41 15.51
C THR A 318 2.97 14.05 16.06
N LYS A 319 3.16 14.07 17.38
CA LYS A 319 4.36 14.62 18.02
C LYS A 319 5.62 13.83 17.68
N GLU A 320 5.52 12.51 17.63
CA GLU A 320 6.63 11.62 17.33
C GLU A 320 6.84 11.44 15.82
N SER A 321 5.76 11.45 15.04
CA SER A 321 5.78 11.25 13.59
C SER A 321 6.10 12.52 12.79
N CYS A 322 5.54 13.68 13.17
CA CYS A 322 5.58 14.89 12.34
C CYS A 322 6.48 15.98 12.93
N LEU A 323 6.37 16.24 14.25
CA LEU A 323 7.07 17.35 14.91
C LEU A 323 8.59 17.14 15.10
N LYS A 324 9.16 16.08 14.50
CA LYS A 324 10.62 15.92 14.37
C LYS A 324 11.19 16.75 13.23
N CYS A 325 10.36 17.06 12.24
CA CYS A 325 10.75 17.76 11.02
C CYS A 325 9.94 19.04 10.78
N HIS A 326 8.74 19.14 11.37
CA HIS A 326 7.83 20.27 11.21
C HIS A 326 7.79 21.14 12.47
N ASP A 327 7.84 22.46 12.28
CA ASP A 327 7.76 23.46 13.35
C ASP A 327 6.32 23.96 13.60
N GLU A 328 5.36 23.58 12.75
CA GLU A 328 3.94 23.90 12.94
C GLU A 328 3.32 23.19 14.16
N SER A 329 2.17 23.69 14.65
CA SER A 329 1.45 23.02 15.74
C SER A 329 0.83 21.70 15.29
N GLU A 330 0.62 20.78 16.23
CA GLU A 330 -0.05 19.49 15.97
C GLU A 330 -1.44 19.71 15.34
N GLU A 331 -2.22 20.66 15.86
CA GLU A 331 -3.55 21.00 15.32
C GLU A 331 -3.48 21.50 13.88
N THR A 332 -2.44 22.28 13.55
CA THR A 332 -2.22 22.80 12.20
C THR A 332 -1.93 21.67 11.22
N LEU A 333 -1.06 20.73 11.62
CA LEU A 333 -0.70 19.58 10.78
C LEU A 333 -1.89 18.64 10.58
N VAL A 334 -2.62 18.31 11.65
CA VAL A 334 -3.84 17.47 11.56
C VAL A 334 -4.89 18.14 10.67
N ALA A 335 -5.11 19.45 10.80
CA ALA A 335 -6.04 20.18 9.94
C ALA A 335 -5.62 20.19 8.46
N ARG A 336 -4.31 20.28 8.18
CA ARG A 336 -3.77 20.20 6.81
C ARG A 336 -4.01 18.83 6.21
N VAL A 337 -3.72 17.76 6.95
CA VAL A 337 -3.98 16.37 6.54
C VAL A 337 -5.47 16.18 6.27
N LYS A 338 -6.34 16.63 7.20
CA LYS A 338 -7.79 16.55 7.01
C LYS A 338 -8.26 17.28 5.74
N THR A 339 -7.71 18.45 5.44
CA THR A 339 -8.05 19.21 4.22
C THR A 339 -7.71 18.42 2.96
N ILE A 340 -6.56 17.74 2.95
CA ILE A 340 -6.16 16.86 1.84
C ILE A 340 -7.12 15.68 1.71
N HIS A 341 -7.46 15.02 2.83
CA HIS A 341 -8.43 13.92 2.83
C HIS A 341 -9.80 14.38 2.31
N ASP A 342 -10.33 15.51 2.79
CA ASP A 342 -11.63 16.05 2.38
C ASP A 342 -11.67 16.33 0.87
N ASN A 343 -10.60 16.93 0.31
CA ASN A 343 -10.52 17.24 -1.11
C ASN A 343 -10.40 15.98 -1.98
N THR A 344 -9.52 15.05 -1.59
CA THR A 344 -9.28 13.82 -2.34
C THR A 344 -10.51 12.93 -2.32
N PHE A 345 -11.11 12.71 -1.14
CA PHE A 345 -12.33 11.93 -1.00
C PHE A 345 -13.45 12.54 -1.83
N ARG A 346 -13.65 13.86 -1.81
CA ARG A 346 -14.69 14.50 -2.63
C ARG A 346 -14.51 14.22 -4.13
N LEU A 347 -13.30 14.33 -4.66
CA LEU A 347 -13.02 14.05 -6.08
C LEU A 347 -13.19 12.56 -6.39
N GLN A 348 -12.68 11.68 -5.53
CA GLN A 348 -12.81 10.24 -5.67
C GLN A 348 -14.29 9.79 -5.67
N ARG A 349 -15.14 10.39 -4.82
CA ARG A 349 -16.60 10.17 -4.82
C ARG A 349 -17.26 10.59 -6.14
N ILE A 350 -16.92 11.76 -6.67
CA ILE A 350 -17.45 12.24 -7.95
C ILE A 350 -17.01 11.31 -9.09
N ALA A 351 -15.74 10.90 -9.10
CA ALA A 351 -15.21 9.94 -10.07
C ALA A 351 -15.97 8.62 -10.02
N GLY A 352 -16.12 8.03 -8.83
CA GLY A 352 -16.80 6.76 -8.63
C GLY A 352 -18.25 6.79 -9.12
N GLN A 353 -19.00 7.83 -8.75
CA GLN A 353 -20.39 8.00 -9.17
C GLN A 353 -20.51 8.15 -10.70
N THR A 354 -19.55 8.83 -11.31
CA THR A 354 -19.53 9.03 -12.77
C THR A 354 -19.17 7.73 -13.50
N VAL A 355 -18.23 6.94 -12.96
CA VAL A 355 -17.89 5.59 -13.47
C VAL A 355 -19.11 4.65 -13.41
N ALA A 356 -19.83 4.62 -12.28
CA ALA A 356 -21.05 3.82 -12.16
C ALA A 356 -22.09 4.23 -13.20
N LYS A 357 -22.27 5.54 -13.39
CA LYS A 357 -23.16 6.07 -14.43
C LYS A 357 -22.71 5.64 -15.83
N ALA A 358 -21.41 5.66 -16.13
CA ALA A 358 -20.88 5.20 -17.40
C ALA A 358 -21.19 3.72 -17.67
N HIS A 359 -21.02 2.85 -16.67
CA HIS A 359 -21.40 1.44 -16.79
C HIS A 359 -22.90 1.26 -17.09
N LEU A 360 -23.76 1.99 -16.39
CA LEU A 360 -25.21 1.94 -16.59
C LEU A 360 -25.63 2.53 -17.94
N THR A 361 -24.96 3.57 -18.44
CA THR A 361 -25.21 4.13 -19.77
C THR A 361 -24.83 3.13 -20.86
N ILE A 362 -23.68 2.46 -20.75
CA ILE A 362 -23.29 1.39 -21.70
C ILE A 362 -24.33 0.27 -21.68
N LYS A 363 -24.77 -0.15 -20.50
CA LYS A 363 -25.84 -1.15 -20.36
C LYS A 363 -27.13 -0.69 -21.04
N ALA A 364 -27.56 0.55 -20.84
CA ALA A 364 -28.76 1.09 -21.45
C ALA A 364 -28.66 1.17 -22.99
N ALA A 365 -27.48 1.43 -23.54
CA ALA A 365 -27.24 1.36 -24.98
C ALA A 365 -27.34 -0.09 -25.51
N MET A 366 -26.77 -1.06 -24.78
CA MET A 366 -26.93 -2.49 -25.11
C MET A 366 -28.40 -2.93 -25.07
N ASP A 367 -29.13 -2.56 -24.02
CA ASP A 367 -30.56 -2.88 -23.86
C ASP A 367 -31.42 -2.27 -24.99
N ALA A 368 -30.98 -1.15 -25.57
CA ALA A 368 -31.60 -0.51 -26.74
C ALA A 368 -31.24 -1.18 -28.08
N GLY A 369 -30.43 -2.25 -28.07
CA GLY A 369 -30.05 -3.02 -29.25
C GLY A 369 -28.80 -2.52 -29.98
N VAL A 370 -28.04 -1.58 -29.41
CA VAL A 370 -26.78 -1.12 -30.00
C VAL A 370 -25.79 -2.31 -30.08
N PRO A 371 -25.21 -2.61 -31.26
CA PRO A 371 -24.26 -3.71 -31.39
C PRO A 371 -22.99 -3.53 -30.55
N ASP A 372 -22.44 -4.62 -30.02
CA ASP A 372 -21.24 -4.60 -29.18
C ASP A 372 -20.06 -3.84 -29.81
N ALA A 373 -19.85 -4.02 -31.12
CA ALA A 373 -18.78 -3.34 -31.85
C ALA A 373 -18.85 -1.80 -31.79
N ALA A 374 -20.06 -1.23 -31.65
CA ALA A 374 -20.26 0.22 -31.53
C ALA A 374 -20.02 0.74 -30.10
N LEU A 375 -19.88 -0.15 -29.11
CA LEU A 375 -19.68 0.19 -27.69
C LEU A 375 -18.24 -0.03 -27.21
N GLU A 376 -17.35 -0.55 -28.05
CA GLU A 376 -15.96 -0.84 -27.66
C GLU A 376 -15.21 0.41 -27.19
N ASP A 377 -15.43 1.56 -27.84
CA ASP A 377 -14.82 2.82 -27.44
C ASP A 377 -15.31 3.28 -26.04
N ALA A 378 -16.61 3.18 -25.78
CA ALA A 378 -17.17 3.46 -24.45
C ALA A 378 -16.64 2.48 -23.37
N ARG A 379 -16.48 1.20 -23.72
CA ARG A 379 -15.93 0.16 -22.83
C ARG A 379 -14.46 0.39 -22.51
N ALA A 380 -13.66 0.81 -23.50
CA ALA A 380 -12.26 1.15 -23.29
C ALA A 380 -12.12 2.34 -22.34
N LYS A 381 -12.90 3.41 -22.57
CA LYS A 381 -12.90 4.61 -21.71
C LYS A 381 -13.36 4.32 -20.29
N VAL A 382 -14.43 3.54 -20.09
CA VAL A 382 -14.87 3.21 -18.72
C VAL A 382 -13.88 2.30 -17.99
N ARG A 383 -13.18 1.41 -18.71
CA ARG A 383 -12.10 0.58 -18.14
C ARG A 383 -10.98 1.47 -17.60
N GLU A 384 -10.54 2.47 -18.36
CA GLU A 384 -9.49 3.41 -17.94
C GLU A 384 -9.97 4.35 -16.83
N ALA A 385 -11.18 4.89 -16.97
CA ALA A 385 -11.78 5.75 -15.95
C ALA A 385 -11.90 5.04 -14.60
N GLN A 386 -12.38 3.79 -14.61
CA GLN A 386 -12.48 2.99 -13.39
C GLN A 386 -11.11 2.65 -12.83
N TRP A 387 -10.13 2.33 -13.68
CA TRP A 387 -8.76 2.09 -13.21
C TRP A 387 -8.22 3.29 -12.42
N TYR A 388 -8.33 4.51 -12.96
CA TYR A 388 -7.88 5.71 -12.25
C TYR A 388 -8.68 6.02 -10.98
N TRP A 389 -9.99 5.83 -11.00
CA TRP A 389 -10.81 5.98 -9.79
C TRP A 389 -10.41 4.97 -8.72
N ASP A 390 -10.28 3.69 -9.09
CA ASP A 390 -9.98 2.60 -8.18
C ASP A 390 -8.58 2.74 -7.59
N TRP A 391 -7.60 3.21 -8.37
CA TRP A 391 -6.24 3.48 -7.89
C TRP A 391 -6.21 4.53 -6.78
N VAL A 392 -7.02 5.60 -6.91
CA VAL A 392 -7.18 6.61 -5.84
C VAL A 392 -8.02 6.08 -4.68
N ALA A 393 -9.07 5.32 -4.96
CA ALA A 393 -10.01 4.82 -3.94
C ALA A 393 -9.40 3.70 -3.08
N ALA A 394 -8.49 2.91 -3.64
CA ALA A 394 -7.85 1.79 -2.96
C ALA A 394 -6.66 2.22 -2.08
N GLU A 395 -6.13 3.43 -2.27
CA GLU A 395 -4.99 3.96 -1.52
C GLU A 395 -5.39 4.41 -0.11
N ASN A 396 -4.64 4.00 0.91
CA ASN A 396 -5.01 4.17 2.32
C ASN A 396 -4.68 5.56 2.87
N GLY A 397 -3.76 6.27 2.22
CA GLY A 397 -3.37 7.64 2.58
C GLY A 397 -4.45 8.69 2.31
N VAL A 398 -5.54 8.34 1.60
CA VAL A 398 -6.65 9.23 1.22
C VAL A 398 -6.09 10.52 0.58
N GLY A 399 -5.08 10.37 -0.25
CA GLY A 399 -4.40 11.49 -0.92
C GLY A 399 -3.19 12.05 -0.21
N PHE A 400 -3.00 11.83 1.10
CA PHE A 400 -1.92 12.48 1.85
C PHE A 400 -0.52 12.08 1.38
N HIS A 401 -0.32 10.82 0.99
CA HIS A 401 0.98 10.38 0.49
C HIS A 401 1.41 11.16 -0.75
N ASN A 402 0.47 11.53 -1.64
CA ASN A 402 0.76 12.36 -2.81
C ASN A 402 -0.47 13.17 -3.29
N PRO A 403 -0.74 14.35 -2.70
CA PRO A 403 -2.01 15.06 -2.91
C PRO A 403 -2.22 15.48 -4.38
N ASP A 404 -1.17 15.97 -5.03
CA ASP A 404 -1.25 16.47 -6.40
C ASP A 404 -1.48 15.31 -7.38
N LYS A 405 -0.78 14.18 -7.20
CA LYS A 405 -1.00 12.98 -8.02
C LYS A 405 -2.43 12.47 -7.84
N MET A 406 -2.88 12.32 -6.60
CA MET A 406 -4.17 11.71 -6.29
C MET A 406 -5.35 12.53 -6.82
N THR A 407 -5.30 13.85 -6.65
CA THR A 407 -6.33 14.74 -7.20
C THR A 407 -6.29 14.83 -8.72
N ARG A 408 -5.09 14.80 -9.35
CA ARG A 408 -4.94 14.69 -10.81
C ARG A 408 -5.57 13.42 -11.34
N THR A 409 -5.23 12.26 -10.78
CA THR A 409 -5.72 10.95 -11.22
C THR A 409 -7.24 10.85 -11.06
N ALA A 410 -7.81 11.35 -9.96
CA ALA A 410 -9.26 11.44 -9.80
C ALA A 410 -9.92 12.34 -10.85
N GLY A 411 -9.26 13.45 -11.23
CA GLY A 411 -9.71 14.33 -12.32
C GLY A 411 -9.75 13.62 -13.68
N LEU A 412 -8.71 12.85 -14.02
CA LEU A 412 -8.66 12.04 -15.24
C LEU A 412 -9.77 10.98 -15.26
N ALA A 413 -10.04 10.34 -14.12
CA ALA A 413 -11.13 9.38 -13.98
C ALA A 413 -12.49 10.01 -14.29
N ILE A 414 -12.76 11.22 -13.79
CA ILE A 414 -14.01 11.96 -14.03
C ILE A 414 -14.17 12.26 -15.52
N ASP A 415 -13.14 12.81 -16.15
CA ASP A 415 -13.16 13.19 -17.57
C ASP A 415 -13.41 11.96 -18.47
N LEU A 416 -12.63 10.89 -18.29
CA LEU A 416 -12.81 9.66 -19.06
C LEU A 416 -14.17 8.99 -18.84
N ALA A 417 -14.72 9.03 -17.61
CA ALA A 417 -16.05 8.52 -17.34
C ALA A 417 -17.13 9.32 -18.08
N HIS A 418 -17.00 10.66 -18.14
CA HIS A 418 -17.88 11.50 -18.95
C HIS A 418 -17.75 11.19 -20.44
N GLN A 419 -16.54 11.05 -20.97
CA GLN A 419 -16.32 10.66 -22.36
C GLN A 419 -16.89 9.26 -22.67
N ALA A 420 -16.83 8.31 -21.73
CA ALA A 420 -17.44 7.00 -21.88
C ALA A 420 -18.98 7.10 -22.01
N ILE A 421 -19.60 7.93 -21.17
CA ILE A 421 -21.05 8.23 -21.24
C ILE A 421 -21.40 8.84 -22.60
N GLU A 422 -20.65 9.86 -23.04
CA GLU A 422 -20.88 10.52 -24.32
C GLU A 422 -20.73 9.55 -25.50
N SER A 423 -19.72 8.68 -25.47
CA SER A 423 -19.46 7.68 -26.51
C SER A 423 -20.59 6.65 -26.58
N ALA A 424 -21.08 6.18 -25.43
CA ALA A 424 -22.21 5.24 -25.37
C ALA A 424 -23.53 5.89 -25.83
N GLU A 425 -23.79 7.14 -25.43
CA GLU A 425 -24.98 7.87 -25.87
C GLU A 425 -24.94 8.21 -27.36
N ALA A 426 -23.79 8.58 -27.90
CA ALA A 426 -23.62 8.80 -29.34
C ALA A 426 -23.91 7.53 -30.14
N ALA A 427 -23.41 6.37 -29.69
CA ALA A 427 -23.73 5.08 -30.29
C ALA A 427 -25.24 4.77 -30.20
N ARG A 428 -25.89 5.11 -29.07
CA ARG A 428 -27.33 4.89 -28.86
C ARG A 428 -28.21 5.78 -29.75
N TYR A 429 -27.94 7.08 -29.80
CA TYR A 429 -28.75 8.02 -30.61
C TYR A 429 -28.46 7.92 -32.10
N GLY A 430 -27.25 7.54 -32.49
CA GLY A 430 -26.89 7.25 -33.88
C GLY A 430 -27.47 5.94 -34.39
N PHE A 431 -27.92 5.05 -33.50
CA PHE A 431 -28.55 3.79 -33.84
C PHE A 431 -30.07 3.97 -33.98
N GLN A 432 -30.59 3.81 -35.20
CA GLN A 432 -32.02 3.66 -35.44
C GLN A 432 -32.32 2.18 -35.67
N PRO A 433 -33.08 1.50 -34.78
CA PRO A 433 -33.52 0.14 -35.04
C PRO A 433 -34.42 0.15 -36.28
N LEU A 434 -34.05 -0.63 -37.30
CA LEU A 434 -34.88 -0.87 -38.49
C LEU A 434 -36.17 -1.61 -38.14
#